data_AF-A0AAW6VM41-F1
#
_entry.id   AF-A0AAW6VM41-F1
#
_cell.length_a   1.000
_cell.length_b   1.000
_cell.length_c   1.000
_cell.angle_alpha   90.00
_cell.angle_beta   90.00
_cell.angle_gamma   90.00
#
_symmetry.space_group_name_H-M   'P 1'
#
loop_
_entity.id
_entity.type
_entity.pdbx_description
1 polymer ?
#
loop_
_entity_poly.entity_id
_entity_poly.type
_entity_poly.pdbx_seq_one_letter_code
_entity_poly.pdbx_strand_id
1 'polypeptide(L)'
;MYNFTYFYDKLLNFYGVKNLKGLSEVTGIPISTISSIKQRESITALKKKCRELGIYNEIFGEQLLTTPLTNFSKSLEKKSYIDEDSLFFLEGLFLRAKTQNRLKELKEDIQRLSLNYLN
;
A
#
# COMPACT_ATOMS: atom_id res chain seq x y z
N MET A 1 -4.29 -6.92 7.18
CA MET A 1 -5.36 -5.93 6.97
C MET A 1 -4.94 -4.65 7.67
N TYR A 2 -4.79 -3.53 6.95
CA TYR A 2 -4.41 -2.26 7.57
C TYR A 2 -5.59 -1.68 8.35
N ASN A 3 -5.36 -1.19 9.57
CA ASN A 3 -6.38 -0.65 10.47
C ASN A 3 -6.34 0.90 10.51
N PHE A 4 -7.28 1.52 11.23
CA PHE A 4 -7.37 2.98 11.34
C PHE A 4 -6.05 3.59 11.84
N THR A 5 -5.49 3.03 12.91
CA THR A 5 -4.24 3.51 13.53
C THR A 5 -3.09 3.57 12.53
N TYR A 6 -2.91 2.53 11.71
CA TYR A 6 -1.90 2.52 10.66
C TYR A 6 -2.01 3.73 9.70
N PHE A 7 -3.22 3.99 9.19
CA PHE A 7 -3.43 5.12 8.26
C PHE A 7 -3.33 6.47 8.96
N TYR A 8 -3.75 6.54 10.22
CA TYR A 8 -3.66 7.75 11.03
C TYR A 8 -2.21 8.10 11.34
N ASP A 9 -1.38 7.14 11.73
CA ASP A 9 0.06 7.34 11.96
C ASP A 9 0.78 7.72 10.68
N LYS A 10 0.42 7.09 9.55
CA LYS A 10 0.95 7.46 8.23
C LYS A 10 0.61 8.90 7.87
N LEU A 11 -0.61 9.37 8.18
CA LEU A 11 -1.03 10.75 7.99
C LEU A 11 -0.25 11.73 8.88
N LEU A 12 -0.03 11.40 10.15
CA LEU A 12 0.79 12.21 11.06
C LEU A 12 2.24 12.32 10.54
N ASN A 13 2.83 11.20 10.12
CA ASN A 13 4.17 11.15 9.55
C ASN A 13 4.29 11.94 8.25
N PHE A 14 3.29 11.88 7.36
CA PHE A 14 3.26 12.64 6.11
C PHE A 14 3.40 14.15 6.34
N TYR A 15 2.76 14.67 7.39
CA TYR A 15 2.85 16.09 7.76
C TYR A 15 3.95 16.40 8.79
N GLY A 16 4.72 15.41 9.25
CA GLY A 16 5.76 15.59 10.27
C GLY A 16 5.23 16.04 11.64
N VAL A 17 3.97 15.76 11.96
CA VAL A 17 3.31 16.18 13.21
C VAL A 17 3.12 15.01 14.16
N LYS A 18 3.11 15.29 15.47
CA LYS A 18 2.99 14.24 16.51
C LYS A 18 1.60 14.13 17.13
N ASN A 19 0.71 15.07 16.84
CA ASN A 19 -0.59 15.14 17.49
C ASN A 19 -1.64 15.82 16.61
N LEU A 20 -2.90 15.65 17.04
CA LEU A 20 -4.10 16.20 16.42
C LEU A 20 -4.14 17.73 16.37
N LYS A 21 -3.44 18.43 17.28
CA LYS A 21 -3.32 19.90 17.22
C LYS A 21 -2.47 20.31 16.02
N GLY A 22 -1.28 19.72 15.88
CA GLY A 22 -0.40 19.97 14.72
C GLY A 22 -1.08 19.57 13.40
N LEU A 23 -1.81 18.45 13.38
CA LEU A 23 -2.57 18.05 12.20
C LEU A 23 -3.69 19.05 11.84
N SER A 24 -4.35 19.66 12.84
CA SER A 24 -5.35 20.70 12.61
C SER A 24 -4.72 21.98 12.04
N GLU A 25 -3.58 22.40 12.59
CA GLU A 25 -2.84 23.58 12.15
C GLU A 25 -2.35 23.44 10.70
N VAL A 26 -1.80 22.28 10.32
CA VAL A 26 -1.25 22.08 8.97
C VAL A 26 -2.31 21.79 7.90
N THR A 27 -3.47 21.21 8.27
CA THR A 27 -4.53 20.86 7.31
C THR A 27 -5.68 21.86 7.27
N GLY A 28 -5.79 22.76 8.24
CA GLY A 28 -6.95 23.64 8.44
C GLY A 28 -8.22 22.90 8.88
N ILE A 29 -8.18 21.59 9.12
CA ILE A 29 -9.34 20.83 9.59
C ILE A 29 -9.52 21.06 11.09
N PRO A 30 -10.73 21.39 11.59
CA PRO A 30 -10.97 21.59 13.01
C PRO A 30 -10.60 20.38 13.87
N ILE A 31 -9.96 20.61 15.02
CA ILE A 31 -9.58 19.56 16.00
C ILE A 31 -10.78 18.68 16.36
N SER A 32 -11.98 19.27 16.53
CA SER A 32 -13.22 18.54 16.83
C SER A 32 -13.58 17.50 15.76
N THR A 33 -13.32 17.81 14.49
CA THR A 33 -13.57 16.92 13.35
C THR A 33 -12.57 15.77 13.35
N ILE A 34 -11.28 16.06 13.49
CA ILE A 34 -10.22 15.03 13.55
C ILE A 34 -10.45 14.10 14.75
N SER A 35 -10.79 14.68 15.91
CA SER A 35 -11.09 13.95 17.15
C SER A 35 -12.27 12.99 16.96
N SER A 36 -13.36 13.45 16.35
CA SER A 36 -14.54 12.62 16.07
C SER A 36 -14.22 11.45 15.13
N ILE A 37 -13.40 11.68 14.10
CA ILE A 37 -12.95 10.63 13.17
C ILE A 37 -12.11 9.59 13.90
N LYS A 38 -11.19 10.04 14.77
CA LYS A 38 -10.31 9.19 15.58
C LYS A 38 -11.07 8.36 16.60
N GLN A 39 -12.01 8.96 17.33
CA GLN A 39 -12.81 8.27 18.35
C GLN A 39 -13.66 7.14 17.74
N ARG A 40 -14.16 7.32 16.52
CA ARG A 40 -14.98 6.33 15.80
C ARG A 40 -14.14 5.37 14.96
N GLU A 41 -12.81 5.53 14.95
CA GLU A 41 -11.87 4.81 14.07
C GLU A 41 -12.35 4.76 12.61
N SER A 42 -12.96 5.85 12.13
CA SER A 42 -13.69 5.85 10.86
C SER A 42 -12.74 6.00 9.68
N ILE A 43 -12.31 4.86 9.12
CA ILE A 43 -11.47 4.81 7.92
C ILE A 43 -12.13 5.56 6.75
N THR A 44 -13.45 5.41 6.57
CA THR A 44 -14.19 6.07 5.49
C THR A 44 -14.15 7.59 5.62
N ALA A 45 -14.31 8.13 6.83
CA ALA A 45 -14.23 9.57 7.06
C ALA A 45 -12.79 10.10 6.86
N LEU A 46 -11.79 9.34 7.32
CA LEU A 46 -10.38 9.68 7.11
C LEU A 46 -10.01 9.70 5.62
N LYS A 47 -10.47 8.71 4.84
CA LYS A 47 -10.33 8.66 3.38
C LYS A 47 -10.92 9.89 2.71
N LYS A 48 -12.12 10.30 3.11
CA LYS A 48 -12.78 11.50 2.57
C LYS A 48 -11.93 12.75 2.83
N LYS A 49 -11.42 12.93 4.05
CA LYS A 49 -10.53 14.06 4.37
C LYS A 49 -9.23 14.03 3.57
N CYS A 50 -8.62 12.87 3.39
CA CYS A 50 -7.41 12.77 2.56
C CYS A 50 -7.68 13.07 1.08
N ARG A 51 -8.89 12.81 0.55
CA ARG A 51 -9.29 13.21 -0.82
C ARG A 51 -9.46 14.72 -0.93
N GLU A 52 -10.12 15.34 0.04
CA GLU A 52 -10.30 16.80 0.10
C GLU A 52 -8.96 17.54 0.13
N LEU A 53 -7.95 16.95 0.79
CA LEU A 53 -6.59 17.47 0.88
C LEU A 53 -5.67 17.08 -0.29
N GLY A 54 -6.13 16.26 -1.24
CA GLY A 54 -5.32 15.80 -2.38
C GLY A 54 -4.24 14.76 -2.05
N ILE A 55 -4.22 14.21 -0.84
CA ILE A 55 -3.18 13.28 -0.34
C ILE A 55 -3.68 11.82 -0.25
N TYR A 56 -4.83 11.51 -0.83
CA TYR A 56 -5.44 10.18 -0.72
C TYR A 56 -4.46 9.07 -1.14
N ASN A 57 -3.74 9.24 -2.24
CA ASN A 57 -2.80 8.23 -2.73
C ASN A 57 -1.56 8.11 -1.82
N GLU A 58 -1.10 9.21 -1.24
CA GLU A 58 0.04 9.17 -0.31
C GLU A 58 -0.29 8.37 0.96
N ILE A 59 -1.51 8.51 1.47
CA ILE A 59 -1.95 7.87 2.71
C ILE A 59 -2.56 6.48 2.46
N PHE A 60 -3.53 6.41 1.57
CA PHE A 60 -4.37 5.23 1.27
C PHE A 60 -4.09 4.60 -0.07
N GLY A 61 -3.24 5.20 -0.90
CA GLY A 61 -2.66 4.47 -2.02
C GLY A 61 -2.00 3.25 -1.42
N GLU A 62 -2.50 2.10 -1.84
CA GLU A 62 -1.77 0.87 -1.72
C GLU A 62 -0.40 1.18 -2.35
N GLN A 63 0.70 0.67 -1.77
CA GLN A 63 1.92 0.50 -2.55
C GLN A 63 1.64 -0.57 -3.62
N LEU A 64 0.60 -0.37 -4.43
CA LEU A 64 0.56 -0.76 -5.81
C LEU A 64 1.76 -0.02 -6.37
N LEU A 65 2.89 -0.71 -6.37
CA LEU A 65 3.67 -0.92 -7.56
C LEU A 65 2.83 -0.58 -8.80
N THR A 66 2.68 0.72 -9.10
CA THR A 66 1.98 1.22 -10.28
C THR A 66 2.86 0.87 -11.43
N THR A 67 2.74 -0.38 -11.85
CA THR A 67 3.47 -0.99 -12.92
C THR A 67 2.48 -1.79 -13.76
N PRO A 68 2.72 -1.94 -15.06
CA PRO A 68 1.84 -2.62 -16.01
C PRO A 68 1.38 -4.05 -15.62
N LEU A 69 1.90 -4.62 -14.54
CA LEU A 69 1.43 -5.83 -13.87
C LEU A 69 -0.07 -5.83 -13.52
N THR A 70 -0.66 -4.69 -13.08
CA THR A 70 -2.10 -4.65 -12.73
C THR A 70 -3.01 -4.81 -13.95
N ASN A 71 -2.54 -4.43 -15.14
CA ASN A 71 -3.25 -4.64 -16.40
C ASN A 71 -3.06 -6.07 -16.92
N PHE A 72 -1.89 -6.67 -16.70
CA PHE A 72 -1.60 -8.07 -17.01
C PHE A 72 -2.44 -9.04 -16.18
N SER A 73 -2.56 -8.81 -14.87
CA SER A 73 -3.39 -9.64 -13.99
C SER A 73 -4.86 -9.70 -14.44
N LYS A 74 -5.40 -8.62 -15.04
CA LYS A 74 -6.75 -8.59 -15.61
C LYS A 74 -6.86 -9.35 -16.94
N SER A 75 -5.77 -9.48 -17.69
CA SER A 75 -5.71 -10.25 -18.94
C SER A 75 -5.61 -11.76 -18.69
N LEU A 76 -5.05 -12.17 -17.54
CA LEU A 76 -4.87 -13.56 -17.12
C LEU A 76 -6.13 -14.24 -16.54
N GLU A 77 -7.33 -13.66 -16.63
CA GLU A 77 -8.57 -14.31 -16.17
C GLU A 77 -8.88 -15.64 -16.89
N LYS A 78 -8.16 -15.99 -17.95
CA LYS A 78 -7.98 -17.39 -18.37
C LYS A 78 -6.91 -18.05 -17.51
N LYS A 79 -7.31 -18.90 -16.56
CA LYS A 79 -6.42 -19.79 -15.78
C LYS A 79 -5.42 -20.49 -16.70
N SER A 80 -4.23 -19.93 -16.82
CA SER A 80 -3.05 -20.62 -17.34
C SER A 80 -2.43 -21.36 -16.16
N TYR A 81 -2.22 -22.67 -16.31
CA TYR A 81 -1.54 -23.47 -15.30
C TYR A 81 -0.04 -23.15 -15.34
N ILE A 82 0.55 -22.85 -14.18
CA ILE A 82 2.00 -22.76 -14.03
C ILE A 82 2.53 -24.20 -14.00
N ASP A 83 3.44 -24.54 -14.91
CA ASP A 83 4.05 -25.86 -14.94
C ASP A 83 4.88 -26.14 -13.66
N GLU A 84 5.05 -27.42 -13.34
CA GLU A 84 5.70 -27.86 -12.10
C GLU A 84 7.15 -27.36 -11.98
N ASP A 85 7.89 -27.28 -13.09
CA ASP A 85 9.28 -26.80 -13.10
C ASP A 85 9.33 -25.31 -12.75
N SER A 86 8.50 -24.50 -13.40
CA SER A 86 8.36 -23.07 -13.08
C SER A 86 7.97 -22.84 -11.62
N LEU A 87 7.06 -23.65 -11.08
CA LEU A 87 6.66 -23.57 -9.67
C LEU A 87 7.83 -23.90 -8.74
N PHE A 88 8.59 -24.97 -9.02
CA PHE A 88 9.74 -25.37 -8.23
C PHE A 88 10.79 -24.25 -8.12
N PHE A 89 11.09 -23.57 -9.23
CA PHE A 89 12.03 -22.45 -9.21
C PHE A 89 11.53 -21.27 -8.38
N LEU A 90 10.25 -20.92 -8.47
CA LEU A 90 9.64 -19.85 -7.69
C LEU A 90 9.64 -20.16 -6.19
N GLU A 91 9.31 -21.39 -5.82
CA GLU A 91 9.35 -21.84 -4.42
C GLU A 91 10.77 -21.80 -3.86
N GLY A 92 11.75 -22.31 -4.63
CA GLY A 92 13.16 -22.27 -4.24
C GLY A 92 13.67 -20.83 -4.03
N LEU A 93 13.29 -19.92 -4.92
CA LEU A 93 13.65 -18.50 -4.83
C LEU A 93 13.03 -17.85 -3.59
N PHE A 94 11.74 -18.12 -3.34
CA PHE A 94 11.01 -17.62 -2.17
C PHE A 94 11.63 -18.11 -0.85
N LEU A 95 11.92 -19.41 -0.76
CA LEU A 95 12.53 -20.00 0.44
C LEU A 95 13.90 -19.39 0.75
N ARG A 96 14.75 -19.19 -0.27
CA ARG A 96 16.06 -18.54 -0.11
C ARG A 96 15.93 -17.09 0.34
N ALA A 97 15.02 -16.32 -0.26
CA ALA A 97 14.79 -14.95 0.16
C ALA A 97 14.26 -14.87 1.60
N LYS A 98 13.41 -15.83 2.01
CA LYS A 98 12.90 -15.93 3.37
C LYS A 98 14.01 -16.22 4.38
N THR A 99 14.89 -17.18 4.10
CA THR A 99 16.00 -17.52 5.01
C THR A 99 17.02 -16.38 5.13
N GLN A 100 17.16 -15.56 4.10
CA GLN A 100 18.05 -14.39 4.10
C GLN A 100 17.39 -13.10 4.59
N ASN A 101 16.10 -13.12 4.96
CA ASN A 101 15.31 -11.91 5.28
C ASN A 101 15.26 -10.85 4.16
N ARG A 102 15.30 -11.30 2.89
CA ARG A 102 15.31 -10.46 1.69
C ARG A 102 14.00 -10.47 0.92
N LEU A 103 12.88 -10.76 1.60
CA LEU A 103 11.55 -10.84 0.98
C LEU A 103 11.10 -9.52 0.34
N LYS A 104 11.57 -8.38 0.84
CA LYS A 104 11.28 -7.07 0.24
C LYS A 104 11.99 -6.93 -1.12
N GLU A 105 13.29 -7.22 -1.16
CA GLU A 105 14.09 -7.18 -2.39
C GLU A 105 13.54 -8.16 -3.44
N LEU A 106 13.20 -9.38 -3.03
CA LEU A 106 12.59 -10.37 -3.92
C LEU A 106 11.33 -9.83 -4.61
N LYS A 107 10.47 -9.10 -3.88
CA LYS A 107 9.25 -8.52 -4.46
C LYS A 107 9.57 -7.44 -5.49
N GLU A 108 10.54 -6.58 -5.20
CA GLU A 108 11.00 -5.53 -6.11
C GLU A 108 11.63 -6.14 -7.38
N ASP A 109 12.41 -7.21 -7.23
CA ASP A 109 13.04 -7.91 -8.34
C ASP A 109 12.03 -8.65 -9.23
N ILE A 110 11.08 -9.38 -8.64
CA ILE A 110 9.98 -10.04 -9.39
C ILE A 110 9.16 -8.99 -10.14
N GLN A 111 8.87 -7.85 -9.51
CA GLN A 111 8.15 -6.77 -10.17
C GLN A 111 8.93 -6.24 -11.37
N ARG A 112 10.23 -5.96 -11.22
CA ARG A 112 11.09 -5.54 -12.34
C ARG A 112 11.12 -6.59 -13.45
N LEU A 113 11.29 -7.86 -13.10
CA LEU A 113 11.29 -8.96 -14.05
C LEU A 113 9.97 -9.04 -14.82
N SER A 114 8.84 -8.89 -14.12
CA SER A 114 7.51 -8.95 -14.74
C SER A 114 7.32 -7.90 -15.83
N LEU A 115 7.99 -6.74 -15.72
CA LEU A 115 7.96 -5.69 -16.75
C LEU A 115 8.50 -6.16 -18.10
N ASN A 116 9.44 -7.11 -18.12
CA ASN A 116 10.02 -7.62 -19.36
C ASN A 116 9.05 -8.49 -20.17
N TYR A 117 7.92 -8.90 -19.58
CA TYR A 117 6.95 -9.82 -20.18
C TYR A 117 5.60 -9.15 -20.54
N LEU A 118 5.54 -7.81 -20.54
CA LEU A 118 4.30 -7.03 -20.70
C LEU A 118 4.01 -6.53 -22.13
N ASN A 119 4.55 -7.19 -23.15
CA ASN A 119 4.32 -6.85 -24.57
C ASN A 119 3.31 -7.80 -25.22
#